data_AF-A0A3M8QPJ6-F1
#
_entry.id   AF-A0A3M8QPJ6-F1
#
_cell.length_a   1.000
_cell.length_b   1.000
_cell.length_c   1.000
_cell.angle_alpha   90.00
_cell.angle_beta   90.00
_cell.angle_gamma   90.00
#
_symmetry.space_group_name_H-M   'P 1'
#
loop_
_entity.id
_entity.type
_entity.pdbx_description
1 polymer ?
#
loop_
_entity_poly.entity_id
_entity_poly.type
_entity_poly.pdbx_seq_one_letter_code
_entity_poly.pdbx_strand_id
1 'polypeptide(L)'
;MMAAPTARATRRFAAFLFTAIAIYGLWAIFLSIHTIVQQAPVRRHLWLALETLRQLPPDADVAAAQRSARLLVARWNQIYPHNPCGTGPAFVLAQDLPARHACLVSVGVQGDHLRVRAYDTQGYAMDNIYEALYPPPTPKVE
;
A
#
# COMPACT_ATOMS: atom_id res chain seq x y z
N MET A 1 -3.60 34.46 -46.07
CA MET A 1 -4.34 35.04 -44.93
C MET A 1 -5.31 33.99 -44.41
N MET A 2 -5.11 33.46 -43.21
CA MET A 2 -6.07 32.52 -42.60
C MET A 2 -7.26 33.31 -42.06
N ALA A 3 -8.48 32.94 -42.46
CA ALA A 3 -9.70 33.58 -41.99
C ALA A 3 -9.87 33.37 -40.47
N ALA A 4 -10.20 34.43 -39.73
CA ALA A 4 -10.42 34.34 -38.30
C ALA A 4 -11.64 33.46 -37.98
N PRO A 5 -11.56 32.58 -36.96
CA PRO A 5 -12.67 31.71 -36.57
C PRO A 5 -13.88 32.54 -36.10
N THR A 6 -15.08 32.11 -36.48
CA THR A 6 -16.32 32.80 -36.11
C THR A 6 -16.64 32.62 -34.62
N ALA A 7 -17.26 33.62 -34.00
CA ALA A 7 -17.61 33.58 -32.57
C ALA A 7 -18.46 32.35 -32.17
N ARG A 8 -19.29 31.84 -33.08
CA ARG A 8 -20.09 30.62 -32.89
C ARG A 8 -19.23 29.35 -32.88
N ALA A 9 -18.22 29.27 -33.75
CA ALA A 9 -17.26 28.17 -33.75
C ALA A 9 -16.42 28.17 -32.47
N THR A 10 -15.96 29.35 -32.03
CA THR A 10 -15.21 29.50 -30.78
C THR A 10 -16.03 29.08 -29.55
N ARG A 11 -17.32 29.45 -29.47
CA ARG A 11 -18.20 29.01 -28.36
C ARG A 11 -18.43 27.50 -28.34
N ARG A 12 -18.62 26.87 -29.51
CA ARG A 12 -18.80 25.40 -29.59
C ARG A 12 -17.53 24.66 -29.20
N PHE A 13 -16.38 25.14 -29.65
CA PHE A 13 -15.08 24.59 -29.26
C PHE A 13 -14.85 24.73 -27.75
N ALA A 14 -15.09 25.91 -27.19
CA ALA A 14 -14.96 26.14 -25.75
C ALA A 14 -15.89 25.21 -24.95
N ALA A 15 -17.16 25.08 -25.36
CA ALA A 15 -18.10 24.17 -24.72
C ALA A 15 -17.61 22.71 -24.77
N PHE A 16 -17.14 22.24 -25.93
CA PHE A 16 -16.57 20.90 -26.08
C PHE A 16 -15.36 20.69 -25.16
N LEU A 17 -14.45 21.66 -25.13
CA LEU A 17 -13.25 21.60 -24.28
C LEU A 17 -13.63 21.52 -22.80
N PHE A 18 -14.55 22.35 -22.33
CA PHE A 18 -15.01 22.29 -20.93
C PHE A 18 -15.69 20.97 -20.60
N THR A 19 -16.51 20.43 -21.51
CA THR A 19 -17.13 19.12 -21.32
C THR A 19 -16.07 18.01 -21.25
N ALA A 20 -15.07 18.02 -22.14
CA ALA A 20 -13.99 17.04 -22.11
C ALA A 20 -13.18 17.11 -20.80
N ILE A 21 -12.85 18.31 -20.33
CA ILE A 21 -12.17 18.53 -19.05
C ILE A 21 -13.02 18.01 -17.89
N ALA A 22 -14.32 18.32 -17.86
CA ALA A 22 -15.22 17.88 -16.80
C ALA A 22 -15.35 16.35 -16.75
N ILE A 23 -15.52 15.70 -17.91
CA ILE A 23 -15.59 14.24 -18.01
C ILE A 23 -14.29 13.61 -17.52
N TYR A 24 -13.14 14.12 -17.99
CA TYR A 24 -11.85 13.61 -17.56
C TYR A 24 -11.64 13.78 -16.05
N GLY A 25 -11.98 14.96 -15.50
CA GLY A 25 -11.87 15.22 -14.06
C GLY A 25 -12.71 14.27 -13.23
N LEU A 26 -13.98 14.04 -13.61
CA LEU A 26 -14.86 13.09 -12.92
C LEU A 26 -14.33 11.66 -13.00
N TRP A 27 -13.84 11.25 -14.17
CA TRP A 27 -13.27 9.92 -14.37
C TRP A 27 -12.00 9.71 -13.53
N ALA A 28 -11.12 10.71 -13.48
CA ALA A 28 -9.93 10.68 -12.63
C ALA A 28 -10.29 10.58 -11.14
N ILE A 29 -11.27 11.36 -10.65
CA ILE A 29 -11.76 11.27 -9.27
C ILE A 29 -12.29 9.87 -8.97
N PHE A 30 -13.11 9.32 -9.87
CA PHE A 30 -13.65 7.97 -9.72
C PHE A 30 -12.53 6.93 -9.62
N LEU A 31 -11.54 6.97 -10.51
CA LEU A 31 -10.40 6.06 -10.47
C LEU A 31 -9.56 6.22 -9.19
N SER A 32 -9.34 7.45 -8.72
CA SER A 32 -8.66 7.69 -7.45
C SER A 32 -9.42 7.06 -6.28
N ILE A 33 -10.73 7.29 -6.17
CA ILE A 33 -11.56 6.69 -5.13
C ILE A 33 -11.50 5.16 -5.22
N HIS A 34 -11.66 4.60 -6.42
CA HIS A 34 -11.62 3.17 -6.63
C HIS A 34 -10.29 2.56 -6.15
N THR A 35 -9.16 3.16 -6.53
CA THR A 35 -7.82 2.70 -6.13
C THR A 35 -7.62 2.79 -4.62
N ILE A 36 -8.05 3.89 -4.00
CA ILE A 36 -7.95 4.09 -2.54
C ILE A 36 -8.78 3.02 -1.80
N VAL A 37 -10.01 2.76 -2.24
CA VAL A 37 -10.90 1.78 -1.61
C VAL A 37 -10.32 0.37 -1.73
N GLN A 38 -9.77 0.01 -2.90
CA GLN A 38 -9.15 -1.31 -3.11
C GLN A 38 -7.88 -1.51 -2.26
N GLN A 39 -7.10 -0.45 -2.04
CA GLN A 39 -5.89 -0.51 -1.22
C GLN A 39 -6.15 -0.36 0.29
N ALA A 40 -7.32 0.16 0.70
CA ALA A 40 -7.62 0.45 2.10
C ALA A 40 -7.46 -0.75 3.06
N PRO A 41 -7.87 -1.98 2.71
CA PRO A 41 -7.70 -3.12 3.61
C PRO A 41 -6.23 -3.51 3.80
N VAL A 42 -5.40 -3.44 2.73
CA VAL A 42 -3.96 -3.71 2.81
C VAL A 42 -3.28 -2.69 3.72
N ARG A 43 -3.65 -1.41 3.61
CA ARG A 43 -3.17 -0.35 4.51
C ARG A 43 -3.55 -0.61 5.96
N ARG A 44 -4.76 -1.12 6.23
CA ARG A 44 -5.18 -1.50 7.57
C ARG A 44 -4.34 -2.66 8.13
N HIS A 45 -4.06 -3.68 7.31
CA HIS A 45 -3.20 -4.80 7.70
C HIS A 45 -1.77 -4.34 8.00
N LEU A 46 -1.22 -3.46 7.15
CA LEU A 46 0.09 -2.85 7.36
C LEU A 46 0.13 -2.03 8.66
N TRP A 47 -0.88 -1.19 8.90
CA TRP A 47 -0.98 -0.38 10.12
C TRP A 47 -0.98 -1.27 11.37
N LEU A 48 -1.80 -2.32 11.37
CA LEU A 48 -1.86 -3.28 12.48
C LEU A 48 -0.51 -3.98 12.71
N ALA A 49 0.17 -4.38 11.64
CA ALA A 49 1.47 -5.02 11.73
C ALA A 49 2.51 -4.04 12.31
N LEU A 50 2.59 -2.82 11.79
CA LEU A 50 3.49 -1.78 12.28
C LEU A 50 3.23 -1.44 13.75
N GLU A 51 1.97 -1.29 14.14
CA GLU A 51 1.59 -0.98 15.52
C GLU A 51 1.95 -2.11 16.48
N THR A 52 1.72 -3.37 16.07
CA THR A 52 2.15 -4.54 16.84
C THR A 52 3.67 -4.56 17.00
N LEU A 53 4.43 -4.31 15.93
CA LEU A 53 5.89 -4.30 15.99
C LEU A 53 6.45 -3.17 16.85
N ARG A 54 5.81 -1.99 16.88
CA ARG A 54 6.23 -0.86 17.73
C ARG A 54 6.14 -1.17 19.22
N GLN A 55 5.26 -2.08 19.62
CA GLN A 55 5.05 -2.47 21.01
C GLN A 55 5.94 -3.65 21.44
N LEU A 56 6.62 -4.31 20.49
CA LEU A 56 7.49 -5.43 20.80
C LEU A 56 8.90 -4.93 21.13
N PRO A 57 9.51 -5.42 22.22
CA PRO A 57 10.93 -5.21 22.44
C PRO A 57 11.75 -5.92 21.34
N PRO A 58 13.01 -5.51 21.12
CA PRO A 58 13.93 -6.27 20.28
C PRO A 58 14.02 -7.73 20.75
N ASP A 59 14.14 -8.65 19.80
CA ASP A 59 14.35 -10.05 20.14
C ASP A 59 15.79 -10.28 20.62
N ALA A 60 16.05 -11.38 21.33
CA ALA A 60 17.39 -11.64 21.87
C ALA A 60 18.45 -11.88 20.77
N ASP A 61 18.02 -12.44 19.63
CA ASP A 61 18.85 -12.71 18.46
C ASP A 61 18.00 -12.87 17.19
N VAL A 62 18.66 -13.04 16.04
CA VAL A 62 18.02 -13.25 14.73
C VAL A 62 17.10 -14.48 14.74
N ALA A 63 17.46 -15.55 15.46
CA ALA A 63 16.69 -16.78 15.47
C ALA A 63 15.39 -16.64 16.29
N ALA A 64 15.45 -15.91 17.41
CA ALA A 64 14.30 -15.47 18.18
C ALA A 64 13.41 -14.58 17.30
N ALA A 65 13.95 -13.59 16.60
CA ALA A 65 13.19 -12.76 15.67
C ALA A 65 12.50 -13.58 14.57
N GLN A 66 13.18 -14.57 13.97
CA GLN A 66 12.54 -15.45 12.98
C GLN A 66 11.39 -16.28 13.57
N ARG A 67 11.51 -16.74 14.82
CA ARG A 67 10.43 -17.44 15.52
C ARG A 67 9.26 -16.50 15.82
N SER A 68 9.54 -15.31 16.32
CA SER A 68 8.56 -14.25 16.58
C SER A 68 7.80 -13.89 15.28
N ALA A 69 8.50 -13.72 14.17
CA ALA A 69 7.91 -13.48 12.85
C ALA A 69 6.93 -14.60 12.44
N ARG A 70 7.34 -15.87 12.56
CA ARG A 70 6.48 -17.03 12.23
C ARG A 70 5.21 -17.05 13.08
N LEU A 71 5.34 -16.82 14.38
CA LEU A 71 4.21 -16.80 15.31
C LEU A 71 3.24 -15.66 15.01
N LEU A 72 3.75 -14.47 14.69
CA LEU A 72 2.93 -13.31 14.31
C LEU A 72 2.20 -13.53 12.99
N VAL A 73 2.91 -14.02 11.96
CA VAL A 73 2.28 -14.34 10.67
C VAL A 73 1.17 -15.38 10.83
N ALA A 74 1.41 -16.44 11.61
CA ALA A 74 0.39 -17.45 11.88
C ALA A 74 -0.82 -16.86 12.61
N ARG A 75 -0.60 -16.06 13.65
CA ARG A 75 -1.67 -15.39 14.41
C ARG A 75 -2.46 -14.42 13.54
N TRP A 76 -1.79 -13.58 12.74
CA TRP A 76 -2.47 -12.62 11.88
C TRP A 76 -3.26 -13.30 10.78
N ASN A 77 -2.76 -14.39 10.19
CA ASN A 77 -3.51 -15.16 9.20
C ASN A 77 -4.70 -15.94 9.80
N GLN A 78 -4.74 -16.19 11.12
CA GLN A 78 -5.95 -16.71 11.76
C GLN A 78 -7.06 -15.64 11.81
N ILE A 79 -6.69 -14.37 12.00
CA ILE A 79 -7.63 -13.24 12.05
C ILE A 79 -7.99 -12.76 10.64
N TYR A 80 -7.02 -12.78 9.73
CA TYR A 80 -7.10 -12.32 8.35
C TYR A 80 -6.69 -13.47 7.40
N PRO A 81 -7.56 -14.46 7.19
CA PRO A 81 -7.21 -15.68 6.45
C PRO A 81 -6.93 -15.45 4.97
N HIS A 82 -7.45 -14.36 4.41
CA HIS A 82 -7.31 -14.02 3.01
C HIS A 82 -6.76 -12.61 2.86
N ASN A 83 -5.91 -12.43 1.84
CA ASN A 83 -5.53 -11.09 1.45
C ASN A 83 -6.74 -10.34 0.84
N PRO A 84 -6.73 -9.00 0.87
CA PRO A 84 -7.79 -8.16 0.29
C PRO A 84 -8.08 -8.37 -1.20
N CYS A 85 -7.10 -8.86 -1.96
CA CYS A 85 -7.28 -9.22 -3.36
C CYS A 85 -7.98 -10.59 -3.55
N GLY A 86 -8.23 -11.34 -2.47
CA GLY A 86 -8.90 -12.63 -2.47
C GLY A 86 -8.02 -13.84 -2.83
N THR A 87 -6.70 -13.66 -2.98
CA THR A 87 -5.79 -14.71 -3.44
C THR A 87 -4.68 -14.98 -2.43
N GLY A 88 -4.87 -15.99 -1.57
CA GLY A 88 -3.83 -16.44 -0.63
C GLY A 88 -3.84 -15.67 0.71
N PRO A 89 -2.81 -15.86 1.55
CA PRO A 89 -2.75 -15.31 2.90
C PRO A 89 -2.53 -13.79 2.90
N ALA A 90 -3.07 -13.09 3.91
CA ALA A 90 -2.84 -11.66 4.09
C ALA A 90 -1.40 -11.33 4.51
N PHE A 91 -0.78 -12.22 5.27
CA PHE A 91 0.56 -12.07 5.81
C PHE A 91 1.45 -13.24 5.39
N VAL A 92 2.70 -12.97 5.04
CA VAL A 92 3.70 -14.00 4.70
C VAL A 92 5.04 -13.63 5.32
N LEU A 93 5.93 -14.62 5.47
CA LEU A 93 7.33 -14.32 5.75
C LEU A 93 7.99 -13.77 4.48
N ALA A 94 8.96 -12.86 4.64
CA ALA A 94 9.67 -12.26 3.51
C ALA A 94 10.39 -13.31 2.63
N GLN A 95 10.86 -14.41 3.23
CA GLN A 95 11.46 -15.54 2.52
C GLN A 95 10.46 -16.38 1.72
N ASP A 96 9.17 -16.33 2.08
CA ASP A 96 8.09 -17.10 1.46
C ASP A 96 7.23 -16.21 0.55
N LEU A 97 7.79 -15.08 0.10
CA LEU A 97 7.07 -14.13 -0.74
C LEU A 97 6.71 -14.78 -2.08
N PRO A 98 5.41 -14.94 -2.42
CA PRO A 98 5.02 -15.57 -3.66
C PRO A 98 5.35 -14.69 -4.87
N ALA A 99 5.52 -15.31 -6.04
CA ALA A 99 5.72 -14.59 -7.30
C ALA A 99 4.57 -13.61 -7.60
N ARG A 100 3.34 -13.95 -7.18
CA ARG A 100 2.18 -13.05 -7.17
C ARG A 100 1.92 -12.61 -5.73
N HIS A 101 2.38 -11.42 -5.38
CA HIS A 101 2.26 -10.86 -4.03
C HIS A 101 1.45 -9.57 -3.98
N ALA A 102 0.37 -9.50 -4.76
CA ALA A 102 -0.57 -8.39 -4.65
C ALA A 102 -1.34 -8.45 -3.32
N CYS A 103 -1.65 -7.28 -2.76
CA CYS A 103 -2.46 -7.09 -1.57
C CYS A 103 -1.96 -7.77 -0.28
N LEU A 104 -0.69 -8.12 -0.14
CA LEU A 104 -0.21 -8.81 1.07
C LEU A 104 0.82 -7.99 1.85
N VAL A 105 1.08 -8.43 3.08
CA VAL A 105 2.13 -7.88 3.93
C VAL A 105 3.19 -8.95 4.18
N SER A 106 4.44 -8.68 3.82
CA SER A 106 5.56 -9.55 4.16
C SER A 106 6.20 -9.13 5.48
N VAL A 107 6.58 -10.10 6.30
CA VAL A 107 7.29 -9.93 7.57
C VAL A 107 8.70 -10.48 7.42
N GLY A 108 9.70 -9.62 7.58
CA GLY A 108 11.11 -9.97 7.55
C GLY A 108 11.80 -9.71 8.88
N VAL A 109 13.08 -10.08 8.93
CA VAL A 109 13.97 -9.85 10.07
C VAL A 109 15.16 -9.04 9.57
N GLN A 110 15.56 -8.01 10.32
CA GLN A 110 16.79 -7.27 10.12
C GLN A 110 17.53 -7.15 11.45
N GLY A 111 18.56 -7.96 11.63
CA GLY A 111 19.22 -8.12 12.94
C GLY A 111 18.28 -8.80 13.93
N ASP A 112 18.12 -8.18 15.09
CA ASP A 112 17.21 -8.54 16.18
C ASP A 112 15.82 -7.89 16.06
N HIS A 113 15.57 -7.14 14.99
CA HIS A 113 14.31 -6.45 14.77
C HIS A 113 13.46 -7.10 13.67
N LEU A 114 12.16 -7.10 13.88
CA LEU A 114 11.17 -7.42 12.86
C LEU A 114 10.93 -6.22 11.94
N ARG A 115 10.72 -6.49 10.65
CA ARG A 115 10.30 -5.49 9.66
C ARG A 115 9.10 -5.99 8.88
N VAL A 116 8.28 -5.06 8.41
CA VAL A 116 7.12 -5.34 7.56
C VAL A 116 7.19 -4.53 6.28
N ARG A 117 6.65 -5.08 5.20
CA ARG A 117 6.47 -4.40 3.92
C ARG A 117 5.14 -4.81 3.33
N ALA A 118 4.34 -3.84 2.88
CA ALA A 118 3.10 -4.10 2.18
C ALA A 118 3.28 -4.00 0.66
N TYR A 119 2.41 -4.69 -0.06
CA TYR A 119 2.36 -4.67 -1.52
C TYR A 119 0.94 -4.33 -1.99
N ASP A 120 0.85 -3.47 -3.00
CA ASP A 120 -0.42 -2.96 -3.51
C ASP A 120 -1.19 -3.98 -4.37
N THR A 121 -2.27 -3.54 -5.02
CA THR A 121 -3.10 -4.38 -5.89
C THR A 121 -2.37 -4.90 -7.14
N GLN A 122 -1.23 -4.31 -7.49
CA GLN A 122 -0.38 -4.71 -8.61
C GLN A 122 0.83 -5.53 -8.14
N GLY A 123 1.04 -5.66 -6.83
CA GLY A 123 2.20 -6.32 -6.24
C GLY A 123 3.43 -5.41 -6.14
N TYR A 124 3.30 -4.11 -6.38
CA TYR A 124 4.41 -3.20 -6.11
C TYR A 124 4.51 -2.95 -4.61
N ALA A 125 5.75 -2.88 -4.11
CA ALA A 125 5.98 -2.47 -2.74
C ALA A 125 5.31 -1.11 -2.54
N MET A 126 4.45 -1.01 -1.53
CA MET A 126 3.81 0.25 -1.21
C MET A 126 4.88 1.17 -0.66
N ASP A 127 5.22 2.20 -1.43
CA ASP A 127 6.01 3.32 -0.92
C ASP A 127 5.22 3.93 0.22
N ASN A 128 5.72 3.71 1.42
CA ASN A 128 5.08 4.18 2.62
C ASN A 128 5.32 5.69 2.71
N ILE A 129 4.51 6.51 2.01
CA ILE A 129 4.32 7.92 2.37
C ILE A 129 4.02 8.01 3.88
N TYR A 130 3.39 6.99 4.46
CA TYR A 130 3.23 6.83 5.90
C TYR A 130 4.53 6.60 6.71
N GLU A 131 5.55 5.91 6.19
CA GLU A 131 6.89 5.81 6.81
C GLU A 131 7.67 7.10 6.63
N ALA A 132 7.47 7.82 5.52
CA ALA A 132 8.04 9.15 5.32
C ALA A 132 7.41 10.18 6.28
N LEU A 133 6.11 10.07 6.56
CA LEU A 133 5.40 10.93 7.51
C LEU A 133 5.54 10.50 8.97
N TYR A 134 5.79 9.22 9.24
CA TYR A 134 5.94 8.64 10.58
C TYR A 134 7.08 7.61 10.63
N PRO A 135 8.34 8.04 10.47
CA PRO A 135 9.48 7.14 10.50
C PRO A 135 9.53 6.41 11.85
N PRO A 136 9.93 5.12 11.88
CA PRO A 136 10.17 4.44 13.15
C PRO A 136 11.23 5.21 13.94
N PRO A 137 11.13 5.28 15.29
CA PRO A 137 12.14 5.94 16.10
C PRO A 137 13.51 5.34 15.78
N THR A 138 14.43 6.19 15.35
CA THR A 138 15.80 5.79 15.05
C THR A 138 16.43 5.17 16.30
N PRO A 139 17.06 3.98 16.20
CA PRO A 139 17.80 3.43 17.32
C PRO A 139 18.85 4.45 17.76
N LYS A 140 18.90 4.72 19.06
CA LYS A 140 19.97 5.54 19.62
C LYS A 140 21.26 4.73 19.44
N VAL A 141 22.14 5.22 18.59
CA VAL A 141 23.53 4.75 18.56
C VAL A 141 24.16 5.34 19.82
N GLU A 142 24.33 4.50 20.83
CA GLU A 142 25.12 4.79 22.03
C GLU A 142 26.56 4.29 21.83
#